data_AF-A0A7G5H0F6-F1
#
_entry.id   AF-A0A7G5H0F6-F1
#
_cell.length_a   1.000
_cell.length_b   1.000
_cell.length_c   1.000
_cell.angle_alpha   90.00
_cell.angle_beta   90.00
_cell.angle_gamma   90.00
#
_symmetry.space_group_name_H-M   'P 1'
#
loop_
_entity.id
_entity.type
_entity.pdbx_description
1 polymer ?
#
loop_
_entity_poly.entity_id
_entity_poly.type
_entity_poly.pdbx_seq_one_letter_code
_entity_poly.pdbx_strand_id
1 'polypeptide(L)'
;MNRVLFFICVGWTALLVGCSASDVTTLGDWITKSDLDGVSRSAATGFIIGNVAYIGTGVSSSNELLKDFWAYDQSTNAWTQMANFGGVARSAGVGFAVGTKGYVGTGADANTTRLKDFWEFDPTANTWVQIADFGGTARRNAVAFAVNDKGYVGTGYDGNYLKDFWTYDPETASWEKTTSFGGSKRIGAVSFVINNIAYVATGTNGSALTDVWAYDPAQDLWIEKDEFDTDNGEYVARSYGVGFAIGTRGYITVGDGSATVWQYNPDADSWAEFGVFEGGTRLNAFGFAINGKGYITTGINSTTSYDDLWEFDPTIEQDTDSN
;
A
#
# COMPACT_ATOMS: atom_id res chain seq x y z
N MET A 1 35.45 -39.07 71.58
CA MET A 1 34.16 -38.68 72.18
C MET A 1 33.54 -37.63 71.27
N ASN A 2 32.42 -38.00 70.65
CA ASN A 2 31.43 -37.24 69.86
C ASN A 2 31.78 -35.95 69.08
N ARG A 3 31.55 -36.08 67.76
CA ARG A 3 31.24 -35.05 66.77
C ARG A 3 30.00 -34.24 67.17
N VAL A 4 29.98 -32.94 66.87
CA VAL A 4 28.83 -32.27 66.21
C VAL A 4 29.37 -31.07 65.40
N LEU A 5 29.16 -31.10 64.09
CA LEU A 5 29.33 -29.97 63.17
C LEU A 5 27.95 -29.30 63.08
N PHE A 6 27.83 -28.02 63.43
CA PHE A 6 26.60 -27.25 63.21
C PHE A 6 26.79 -26.34 61.99
N PHE A 7 26.10 -26.68 60.90
CA PHE A 7 25.78 -25.81 59.78
C PHE A 7 24.54 -24.99 60.18
N ILE A 8 24.58 -23.67 60.11
CA ILE A 8 23.36 -22.84 60.11
C ILE A 8 23.47 -21.81 58.99
N CYS A 9 22.45 -21.88 58.11
CA CYS A 9 22.21 -21.07 56.92
C CYS A 9 22.33 -19.57 57.15
N VAL A 10 23.14 -18.92 56.31
CA VAL A 10 22.98 -17.49 56.03
C VAL A 10 21.79 -17.37 55.08
N GLY A 11 20.66 -16.90 55.59
CA GLY A 11 19.48 -16.60 54.79
C GLY A 11 19.77 -15.44 53.85
N TRP A 12 20.01 -15.74 52.58
CA TRP A 12 19.94 -14.78 51.49
C TRP A 12 18.46 -14.53 51.19
N THR A 13 17.91 -13.44 51.71
CA THR A 13 16.66 -12.89 51.18
C THR A 13 16.97 -12.29 49.81
N ALA A 14 16.78 -13.07 48.75
CA ALA A 14 16.73 -12.55 47.40
C ALA A 14 15.52 -11.59 47.33
N LEU A 15 15.78 -10.30 47.14
CA LEU A 15 14.78 -9.41 46.59
C LEU A 15 14.50 -9.90 45.17
N LEU A 16 13.40 -10.62 45.00
CA LEU A 16 12.75 -10.74 43.70
C LEU A 16 12.20 -9.35 43.38
N VAL A 17 13.01 -8.53 42.69
CA VAL A 17 12.48 -7.45 41.88
C VAL A 17 11.70 -8.14 40.78
N GLY A 18 10.38 -8.24 40.96
CA GLY A 18 9.49 -8.58 39.86
C GLY A 18 9.69 -7.51 38.81
N CYS A 19 10.26 -7.88 37.66
CA CYS A 19 9.95 -7.17 36.43
C CYS A 19 8.43 -7.30 36.28
N SER A 20 7.67 -6.26 36.63
CA SER A 20 6.42 -6.05 35.93
C SER A 20 6.81 -6.02 34.46
N ALA A 21 6.28 -6.94 33.66
CA ALA A 21 6.23 -6.70 32.23
C ALA A 21 5.66 -5.29 32.10
N SER A 22 6.45 -4.34 31.59
CA SER A 22 5.85 -3.13 31.08
C SER A 22 4.88 -3.62 30.02
N ASP A 23 3.58 -3.39 30.21
CA ASP A 23 2.61 -3.56 29.15
C ASP A 23 3.14 -2.73 27.98
N VAL A 24 3.74 -3.39 26.99
CA VAL A 24 4.19 -2.72 25.78
C VAL A 24 2.90 -2.41 25.05
N THR A 25 2.52 -1.14 25.08
CA THR A 25 1.30 -0.71 24.41
C THR A 25 1.53 -0.78 22.90
N THR A 26 0.68 -1.55 22.22
CA THR A 26 0.71 -1.63 20.76
C THR A 26 0.22 -0.28 20.21
N LEU A 27 1.01 0.33 19.32
CA LEU A 27 0.63 1.56 18.63
C LEU A 27 -0.05 1.25 17.29
N GLY A 28 -0.80 2.20 16.77
CA GLY A 28 -1.42 2.11 15.45
C GLY A 28 -2.93 1.99 15.51
N ASP A 29 -3.58 3.02 16.04
CA ASP A 29 -5.04 3.08 16.19
C ASP A 29 -5.74 3.37 14.85
N TRP A 30 -6.96 2.84 14.69
CA TRP A 30 -7.75 2.95 13.48
C TRP A 30 -9.13 3.52 13.75
N ILE A 31 -9.43 4.71 13.21
CA ILE A 31 -10.76 5.33 13.38
C ILE A 31 -11.50 5.46 12.05
N THR A 32 -12.81 5.29 12.08
CA THR A 32 -13.66 5.51 10.91
C THR A 32 -13.78 6.99 10.55
N LYS A 33 -13.89 7.27 9.26
CA LYS A 33 -14.07 8.59 8.65
C LYS A 33 -15.32 8.59 7.78
N SER A 34 -15.53 9.67 7.02
CA SER A 34 -16.63 9.68 6.07
C SER A 34 -16.45 8.58 5.03
N ASP A 35 -17.42 7.69 4.96
CA ASP A 35 -17.52 6.71 3.89
C ASP A 35 -17.46 7.40 2.53
N LEU A 36 -16.95 6.67 1.53
CA LEU A 36 -16.92 7.11 0.16
C LEU A 36 -18.35 7.39 -0.33
N ASP A 37 -18.63 8.63 -0.75
CA ASP A 37 -19.95 9.03 -1.28
C ASP A 37 -20.33 8.32 -2.60
N GLY A 38 -19.35 7.69 -3.26
CA GLY A 38 -19.57 6.78 -4.37
C GLY A 38 -20.08 5.41 -3.92
N VAL A 39 -20.15 4.46 -4.86
CA VAL A 39 -20.52 3.07 -4.52
C VAL A 39 -19.32 2.28 -4.00
N SER A 40 -19.59 1.29 -3.15
CA SER A 40 -18.62 0.25 -2.78
C SER A 40 -17.99 -0.42 -3.99
N ARG A 41 -16.68 -0.64 -3.92
CA ARG A 41 -15.88 -1.12 -5.05
C ARG A 41 -14.60 -1.83 -4.63
N SER A 42 -13.98 -2.53 -5.56
CA SER A 42 -12.63 -3.08 -5.42
C SER A 42 -11.79 -2.82 -6.66
N ALA A 43 -10.47 -2.98 -6.52
CA ALA A 43 -9.49 -2.77 -7.59
C ALA A 43 -9.63 -1.38 -8.24
N ALA A 44 -9.98 -0.39 -7.41
CA ALA A 44 -9.99 1.02 -7.76
C ALA A 44 -8.55 1.50 -7.97
N THR A 45 -8.42 2.63 -8.66
CA THR A 45 -7.14 3.25 -8.96
C THR A 45 -7.18 4.69 -8.46
N GLY A 46 -6.09 5.14 -7.88
CA GLY A 46 -6.01 6.47 -7.31
C GLY A 46 -4.59 6.99 -7.22
N PHE A 47 -4.48 8.23 -6.74
CA PHE A 47 -3.24 8.96 -6.56
C PHE A 47 -3.46 10.07 -5.53
N ILE A 48 -2.38 10.69 -5.06
CA ILE A 48 -2.40 11.76 -4.06
C ILE A 48 -1.78 13.00 -4.69
N ILE A 49 -2.50 14.13 -4.70
CA ILE A 49 -1.95 15.44 -5.11
C ILE A 49 -2.01 16.35 -3.89
N GLY A 50 -0.85 16.78 -3.41
CA GLY A 50 -0.77 17.50 -2.13
C GLY A 50 -1.29 16.63 -0.99
N ASN A 51 -2.32 17.11 -0.28
CA ASN A 51 -2.97 16.38 0.81
C ASN A 51 -4.42 15.97 0.47
N VAL A 52 -4.70 15.77 -0.82
CA VAL A 52 -6.00 15.31 -1.31
C VAL A 52 -5.81 13.96 -2.00
N ALA A 53 -6.57 12.96 -1.57
CA ALA A 53 -6.58 11.64 -2.19
C ALA A 53 -7.64 11.58 -3.28
N TYR A 54 -7.26 11.09 -4.46
CA TYR A 54 -8.17 10.90 -5.58
C TYR A 54 -8.30 9.41 -5.85
N ILE A 55 -9.53 8.91 -5.94
CA ILE A 55 -9.84 7.51 -6.21
C ILE A 55 -10.95 7.42 -7.24
N GLY A 56 -10.87 6.44 -8.12
CA GLY A 56 -11.98 6.12 -9.00
C GLY A 56 -11.78 4.80 -9.71
N THR A 57 -12.57 4.58 -10.77
CA THR A 57 -12.61 3.29 -11.48
C THR A 57 -12.93 2.13 -10.52
N GLY A 58 -12.50 0.91 -10.85
CA GLY A 58 -12.74 -0.28 -10.05
C GLY A 58 -14.02 -1.02 -10.45
N VAL A 59 -14.31 -2.09 -9.71
CA VAL A 59 -15.48 -2.96 -9.89
C VAL A 59 -16.43 -2.76 -8.72
N SER A 60 -17.69 -2.43 -8.99
CA SER A 60 -18.72 -2.33 -7.95
C SER A 60 -19.14 -3.70 -7.40
N SER A 61 -19.93 -3.71 -6.33
CA SER A 61 -20.60 -4.91 -5.81
C SER A 61 -21.56 -5.58 -6.80
N SER A 62 -22.06 -4.85 -7.80
CA SER A 62 -22.88 -5.35 -8.90
C SER A 62 -22.07 -5.81 -10.12
N ASN A 63 -20.75 -5.90 -10.00
CA ASN A 63 -19.82 -6.27 -11.06
C ASN A 63 -19.80 -5.28 -12.25
N GLU A 64 -20.13 -4.01 -11.98
CA GLU A 64 -20.01 -2.92 -12.95
C GLU A 64 -18.62 -2.28 -12.87
N LEU A 65 -17.98 -2.06 -14.02
CA LEU A 65 -16.76 -1.26 -14.07
C LEU A 65 -17.10 0.22 -14.06
N LEU A 66 -16.39 0.97 -13.24
CA LEU A 66 -16.74 2.35 -12.96
C LEU A 66 -15.81 3.33 -13.69
N LYS A 67 -16.29 4.58 -13.81
CA LYS A 67 -15.55 5.73 -14.34
C LYS A 67 -15.55 6.93 -13.40
N ASP A 68 -16.41 6.93 -12.40
CA ASP A 68 -16.46 8.01 -11.43
C ASP A 68 -15.11 8.15 -10.71
N PHE A 69 -14.83 9.37 -10.31
CA PHE A 69 -13.64 9.74 -9.55
C PHE A 69 -14.07 10.66 -8.42
N TRP A 70 -13.44 10.50 -7.27
CA TRP A 70 -13.76 11.16 -6.03
C TRP A 70 -12.49 11.69 -5.39
N ALA A 71 -12.57 12.88 -4.81
CA ALA A 71 -11.50 13.51 -4.05
C ALA A 71 -11.87 13.54 -2.56
N TYR A 72 -11.00 13.03 -1.69
CA TYR A 72 -11.14 13.13 -0.24
C TYR A 72 -10.25 14.25 0.30
N ASP A 73 -10.87 15.16 1.05
CA ASP A 73 -10.18 16.20 1.81
C ASP A 73 -10.32 15.93 3.32
N GLN A 74 -9.22 15.56 3.96
CA GLN A 74 -9.20 15.28 5.40
C GLN A 74 -9.60 16.50 6.25
N SER A 75 -9.34 17.72 5.79
CA SER A 75 -9.65 18.94 6.56
C SER A 75 -11.15 19.15 6.75
N THR A 76 -11.95 18.64 5.82
CA THR A 76 -13.42 18.69 5.87
C THR A 76 -14.05 17.32 6.15
N ASN A 77 -13.24 16.25 6.16
CA ASN A 77 -13.70 14.86 6.22
C ASN A 77 -14.83 14.59 5.21
N ALA A 78 -14.65 15.04 3.97
CA ALA A 78 -15.68 14.98 2.96
C ALA A 78 -15.11 14.53 1.61
N TRP A 79 -15.97 13.85 0.85
CA TRP A 79 -15.70 13.48 -0.53
C TRP A 79 -16.32 14.50 -1.48
N THR A 80 -15.67 14.73 -2.62
CA THR A 80 -16.20 15.55 -3.71
C THR A 80 -16.09 14.78 -5.01
N GLN A 81 -17.20 14.68 -5.74
CA GLN A 81 -17.18 14.03 -7.06
C GLN A 81 -16.41 14.90 -8.05
N MET A 82 -15.44 14.29 -8.72
CA MET A 82 -14.62 14.90 -9.74
C MET A 82 -15.12 14.50 -11.13
N ALA A 83 -14.49 15.03 -12.18
CA ALA A 83 -14.76 14.58 -13.53
C ALA A 83 -14.49 13.09 -13.67
N ASN A 84 -15.45 12.38 -14.26
CA ASN A 84 -15.30 10.98 -14.59
C ASN A 84 -14.03 10.76 -15.41
N PHE A 85 -13.33 9.68 -15.11
CA PHE A 85 -12.13 9.23 -15.81
C PHE A 85 -12.33 9.28 -17.33
N GLY A 86 -11.38 9.86 -18.06
CA GLY A 86 -11.52 10.10 -19.50
C GLY A 86 -11.59 8.81 -20.34
N GLY A 87 -10.84 7.78 -19.95
CA GLY A 87 -10.77 6.51 -20.67
C GLY A 87 -11.98 5.60 -20.48
N VAL A 88 -11.87 4.36 -20.98
CA VAL A 88 -12.91 3.33 -20.75
C VAL A 88 -12.97 2.94 -19.28
N ALA A 89 -14.16 2.54 -18.81
CA ALA A 89 -14.37 1.97 -17.49
C ALA A 89 -13.47 0.75 -17.30
N ARG A 90 -12.79 0.67 -16.14
CA ARG A 90 -11.76 -0.34 -15.91
C ARG A 90 -11.60 -0.67 -14.43
N SER A 91 -10.88 -1.75 -14.16
CA SER A 91 -10.35 -2.05 -12.84
C SER A 91 -8.89 -2.49 -12.92
N ALA A 92 -8.24 -2.59 -11.76
CA ALA A 92 -6.86 -3.09 -11.64
C ALA A 92 -5.84 -2.29 -12.48
N GLY A 93 -6.13 -0.99 -12.68
CA GLY A 93 -5.19 -0.03 -13.24
C GLY A 93 -4.17 0.44 -12.20
N VAL A 94 -3.33 1.39 -12.62
CA VAL A 94 -2.34 2.01 -11.74
C VAL A 94 -2.46 3.52 -11.80
N GLY A 95 -2.13 4.17 -10.69
CA GLY A 95 -2.15 5.63 -10.58
C GLY A 95 -0.92 6.15 -9.85
N PHE A 96 -0.47 7.33 -10.24
CA PHE A 96 0.59 8.08 -9.58
C PHE A 96 0.36 9.58 -9.76
N ALA A 97 1.06 10.41 -9.00
CA ALA A 97 1.03 11.86 -9.17
C ALA A 97 2.45 12.39 -9.35
N VAL A 98 2.60 13.38 -10.23
CA VAL A 98 3.84 14.13 -10.42
C VAL A 98 3.48 15.61 -10.47
N GLY A 99 4.19 16.42 -9.68
CA GLY A 99 3.87 17.83 -9.51
C GLY A 99 2.42 18.03 -9.02
N THR A 100 1.60 18.70 -9.83
CA THR A 100 0.19 19.01 -9.52
C THR A 100 -0.81 18.19 -10.34
N LYS A 101 -0.35 17.13 -11.01
CA LYS A 101 -1.16 16.31 -11.91
C LYS A 101 -1.22 14.87 -11.42
N GLY A 102 -2.37 14.25 -11.66
CA GLY A 102 -2.59 12.82 -11.44
C GLY A 102 -2.50 12.07 -12.76
N TYR A 103 -2.08 10.81 -12.72
CA TYR A 103 -1.94 9.97 -13.90
C TYR A 103 -2.58 8.62 -13.64
N VAL A 104 -3.40 8.14 -14.57
CA VAL A 104 -4.07 6.82 -14.47
C VAL A 104 -3.99 6.10 -15.80
N GLY A 105 -3.66 4.81 -15.76
CA GLY A 105 -3.64 3.98 -16.95
C GLY A 105 -3.55 2.50 -16.64
N THR A 106 -3.31 1.71 -17.68
CA THR A 106 -3.35 0.24 -17.63
C THR A 106 -4.73 -0.29 -17.18
N GLY A 107 -4.78 -1.50 -16.62
CA GLY A 107 -6.01 -2.13 -16.12
C GLY A 107 -6.68 -3.02 -17.15
N ALA A 108 -7.90 -3.45 -16.83
CA ALA A 108 -8.73 -4.24 -17.73
C ALA A 108 -10.15 -3.67 -17.86
N ASP A 109 -10.68 -3.72 -19.09
CA ASP A 109 -12.06 -3.33 -19.39
C ASP A 109 -13.07 -4.46 -19.09
N ALA A 110 -14.35 -4.21 -19.40
CA ALA A 110 -15.45 -5.15 -19.13
C ALA A 110 -15.35 -6.45 -19.96
N ASN A 111 -14.60 -6.42 -21.06
CA ASN A 111 -14.32 -7.59 -21.89
C ASN A 111 -13.05 -8.32 -21.44
N THR A 112 -12.46 -7.94 -20.30
CA THR A 112 -11.17 -8.40 -19.78
C THR A 112 -9.97 -8.04 -20.68
N THR A 113 -10.16 -7.11 -21.61
CA THR A 113 -9.09 -6.57 -22.45
C THR A 113 -8.17 -5.75 -21.60
N ARG A 114 -6.89 -6.11 -21.58
CA ARG A 114 -5.87 -5.34 -20.88
C ARG A 114 -5.56 -4.08 -21.66
N LEU A 115 -5.33 -2.99 -20.94
CA LEU A 115 -5.17 -1.67 -21.51
C LEU A 115 -3.74 -1.16 -21.31
N LYS A 116 -3.35 -0.19 -22.14
CA LYS A 116 -2.07 0.54 -22.02
C LYS A 116 -2.22 2.04 -22.23
N ASP A 117 -3.44 2.52 -22.45
CA ASP A 117 -3.69 3.96 -22.50
C ASP A 117 -3.40 4.58 -21.13
N PHE A 118 -2.97 5.84 -21.16
CA PHE A 118 -2.71 6.64 -19.97
C PHE A 118 -3.38 8.00 -20.11
N TRP A 119 -3.83 8.51 -18.98
CA TRP A 119 -4.57 9.76 -18.88
C TRP A 119 -3.99 10.61 -17.75
N GLU A 120 -3.83 11.89 -18.03
CA GLU A 120 -3.45 12.93 -17.07
C GLU A 120 -4.73 13.62 -16.55
N PHE A 121 -4.80 13.84 -15.25
CA PHE A 121 -5.84 14.60 -14.57
C PHE A 121 -5.29 15.94 -14.10
N ASP A 122 -6.00 17.01 -14.48
CA ASP A 122 -5.80 18.34 -13.94
C ASP A 122 -6.88 18.64 -12.88
N PRO A 123 -6.55 18.69 -11.58
CA PRO A 123 -7.52 19.01 -10.54
C PRO A 123 -8.03 20.46 -10.60
N THR A 124 -7.27 21.39 -11.21
CA THR A 124 -7.69 22.81 -11.32
C THR A 124 -8.75 22.98 -12.41
N ALA A 125 -8.53 22.33 -13.56
CA ALA A 125 -9.51 22.33 -14.65
C ALA A 125 -10.63 21.30 -14.43
N ASN A 126 -10.42 20.34 -13.53
CA ASN A 126 -11.26 19.16 -13.34
C ASN A 126 -11.48 18.41 -14.66
N THR A 127 -10.40 18.11 -15.38
CA THR A 127 -10.45 17.46 -16.69
C THR A 127 -9.38 16.39 -16.84
N TRP A 128 -9.70 15.38 -17.66
CA TRP A 128 -8.78 14.34 -18.08
C TRP A 128 -8.33 14.57 -19.53
N VAL A 129 -7.05 14.34 -19.81
CA VAL A 129 -6.48 14.36 -21.16
C VAL A 129 -5.72 13.05 -21.39
N GLN A 130 -5.96 12.40 -22.53
CA GLN A 130 -5.19 11.22 -22.90
C GLN A 130 -3.77 11.64 -23.30
N ILE A 131 -2.77 10.97 -22.73
CA ILE A 131 -1.35 11.20 -22.98
C ILE A 131 -0.73 9.99 -23.70
N ALA A 132 0.59 9.97 -23.85
CA ALA A 132 1.29 8.83 -24.44
C ALA A 132 0.93 7.52 -23.74
N ASP A 133 0.53 6.52 -24.53
CA ASP A 133 0.32 5.16 -24.05
C ASP A 133 1.55 4.66 -23.29
N PHE A 134 1.30 3.87 -22.25
CA PHE A 134 2.32 3.16 -21.49
C PHE A 134 3.31 2.44 -22.42
N GLY A 135 4.61 2.65 -22.17
CA GLY A 135 5.69 2.12 -23.01
C GLY A 135 5.79 0.58 -23.01
N GLY A 136 5.30 -0.07 -21.95
CA GLY A 136 5.25 -1.53 -21.86
C GLY A 136 4.01 -2.15 -22.51
N THR A 137 3.86 -3.47 -22.32
CA THR A 137 2.67 -4.21 -22.76
C THR A 137 1.43 -3.85 -21.95
N ALA A 138 0.26 -3.94 -22.59
CA ALA A 138 -1.03 -3.75 -21.93
C ALA A 138 -1.23 -4.77 -20.81
N ARG A 139 -1.51 -4.30 -19.59
CA ARG A 139 -1.46 -5.12 -18.37
C ARG A 139 -2.43 -4.65 -17.29
N ARG A 140 -2.60 -5.48 -16.27
CA ARG A 140 -3.37 -5.17 -15.04
C ARG A 140 -2.59 -5.59 -13.80
N ASN A 141 -3.02 -5.11 -12.63
CA ASN A 141 -2.42 -5.46 -11.31
C ASN A 141 -0.91 -5.21 -11.25
N ALA A 142 -0.47 -4.16 -11.96
CA ALA A 142 0.89 -3.65 -11.90
C ALA A 142 1.06 -2.78 -10.64
N VAL A 143 2.29 -2.35 -10.41
CA VAL A 143 2.66 -1.40 -9.36
C VAL A 143 2.99 -0.07 -10.01
N ALA A 144 2.64 1.02 -9.34
CA ALA A 144 3.11 2.35 -9.71
C ALA A 144 3.50 3.19 -8.49
N PHE A 145 4.46 4.08 -8.69
CA PHE A 145 4.92 5.05 -7.71
C PHE A 145 5.50 6.27 -8.42
N ALA A 146 5.76 7.35 -7.68
CA ALA A 146 6.47 8.53 -8.18
C ALA A 146 7.68 8.85 -7.31
N VAL A 147 8.83 9.09 -7.95
CA VAL A 147 10.09 9.50 -7.34
C VAL A 147 10.84 10.43 -8.31
N ASN A 148 11.55 11.44 -7.81
CA ASN A 148 12.28 12.45 -8.60
C ASN A 148 11.44 13.05 -9.74
N ASP A 149 10.21 13.49 -9.43
CA ASP A 149 9.31 14.12 -10.41
C ASP A 149 9.03 13.26 -11.65
N LYS A 150 9.08 11.93 -11.51
CA LYS A 150 8.74 10.98 -12.56
C LYS A 150 7.83 9.89 -12.03
N GLY A 151 6.92 9.42 -12.90
CA GLY A 151 6.08 8.27 -12.63
C GLY A 151 6.79 6.99 -13.02
N TYR A 152 6.54 5.89 -12.31
CA TYR A 152 7.10 4.58 -12.62
C TYR A 152 5.97 3.56 -12.62
N VAL A 153 5.99 2.64 -13.59
CA VAL A 153 5.04 1.54 -13.69
C VAL A 153 5.79 0.27 -14.04
N GLY A 154 5.54 -0.80 -13.32
CA GLY A 154 6.17 -2.08 -13.57
C GLY A 154 5.44 -3.25 -12.96
N THR A 155 5.98 -4.45 -13.16
CA THR A 155 5.31 -5.73 -12.81
C THR A 155 3.98 -5.90 -13.56
N GLY A 156 3.02 -6.66 -13.03
CA GLY A 156 1.69 -6.83 -13.60
C GLY A 156 1.55 -8.06 -14.51
N TYR A 157 0.38 -8.18 -15.13
CA TYR A 157 0.03 -9.35 -15.95
C TYR A 157 -0.47 -8.95 -17.34
N ASP A 158 0.19 -9.44 -18.39
CA ASP A 158 -0.22 -9.28 -19.80
C ASP A 158 -0.70 -10.58 -20.47
N GLY A 159 -0.86 -11.63 -19.67
CA GLY A 159 -0.85 -13.03 -20.13
C GLY A 159 0.31 -13.82 -19.52
N ASN A 160 1.33 -13.10 -19.05
CA ASN A 160 2.41 -13.61 -18.21
C ASN A 160 2.64 -12.65 -17.04
N TYR A 161 3.23 -13.15 -15.94
CA TYR A 161 3.76 -12.29 -14.89
C TYR A 161 4.95 -11.48 -15.42
N LEU A 162 5.04 -10.22 -15.04
CA LEU A 162 6.02 -9.27 -15.55
C LEU A 162 6.93 -8.73 -14.44
N LYS A 163 8.07 -8.18 -14.86
CA LYS A 163 9.05 -7.53 -13.96
C LYS A 163 9.77 -6.34 -14.60
N ASP A 164 9.42 -6.01 -15.84
CA ASP A 164 9.90 -4.79 -16.48
C ASP A 164 9.35 -3.58 -15.73
N PHE A 165 10.13 -2.50 -15.74
CA PHE A 165 9.75 -1.20 -15.22
C PHE A 165 9.99 -0.15 -16.30
N TRP A 166 9.12 0.85 -16.29
CA TRP A 166 9.14 1.99 -17.19
C TRP A 166 8.92 3.25 -16.38
N THR A 167 9.60 4.32 -16.77
CA THR A 167 9.44 5.66 -16.22
C THR A 167 8.70 6.55 -17.21
N TYR A 168 7.81 7.39 -16.71
CA TYR A 168 7.17 8.47 -17.44
C TYR A 168 7.75 9.79 -16.96
N ASP A 169 8.26 10.57 -17.90
CA ASP A 169 8.74 11.93 -17.67
C ASP A 169 7.71 12.92 -18.25
N PRO A 170 7.00 13.70 -17.41
CA PRO A 170 6.04 14.69 -17.88
C PRO A 170 6.68 15.84 -18.65
N GLU A 171 7.97 16.14 -18.47
CA GLU A 171 8.66 17.22 -19.19
C GLU A 171 8.84 16.86 -20.67
N THR A 172 9.15 15.60 -20.96
CA THR A 172 9.31 15.08 -22.33
C THR A 172 8.05 14.39 -22.86
N ALA A 173 7.04 14.21 -21.99
CA ALA A 173 5.81 13.47 -22.25
C ALA A 173 6.04 12.06 -22.82
N SER A 174 7.10 11.38 -22.36
CA SER A 174 7.53 10.09 -22.92
C SER A 174 7.77 9.03 -21.86
N TRP A 175 7.58 7.78 -22.26
CA TRP A 175 7.94 6.60 -21.48
C TRP A 175 9.30 6.06 -21.89
N GLU A 176 10.12 5.71 -20.91
CA GLU A 176 11.41 5.04 -21.12
C GLU A 176 11.50 3.79 -20.23
N LYS A 177 12.19 2.76 -20.72
CA LYS A 177 12.39 1.54 -19.93
C LYS A 177 13.55 1.76 -18.96
N THR A 178 13.36 1.40 -17.70
CA THR A 178 14.39 1.48 -16.65
C THR A 178 14.89 0.09 -16.27
N THR A 179 15.82 0.01 -15.31
CA THR A 179 16.23 -1.27 -14.75
C THR A 179 15.02 -2.05 -14.25
N SER A 180 14.89 -3.26 -14.78
CA SER A 180 13.80 -4.17 -14.40
C SER A 180 13.92 -4.56 -12.93
N PHE A 181 12.77 -4.86 -12.33
CA PHE A 181 12.67 -5.28 -10.95
C PHE A 181 13.65 -6.40 -10.61
N GLY A 182 14.35 -6.24 -9.48
CA GLY A 182 15.37 -7.18 -9.02
C GLY A 182 14.81 -8.57 -8.72
N GLY A 183 13.65 -8.61 -8.05
CA GLY A 183 12.99 -9.86 -7.69
C GLY A 183 12.28 -10.58 -8.84
N SER A 184 11.53 -11.62 -8.47
CA SER A 184 10.73 -12.42 -9.41
C SER A 184 9.59 -11.63 -10.05
N LYS A 185 9.18 -12.05 -11.26
CA LYS A 185 7.96 -11.56 -11.93
C LYS A 185 6.76 -11.74 -11.02
N ARG A 186 5.83 -10.78 -10.98
CA ARG A 186 4.70 -10.78 -10.02
C ARG A 186 3.53 -9.89 -10.43
N ILE A 187 2.40 -10.09 -9.75
CA ILE A 187 1.25 -9.18 -9.68
C ILE A 187 0.80 -8.98 -8.24
N GLY A 188 0.00 -7.93 -8.01
CA GLY A 188 -0.61 -7.69 -6.69
C GLY A 188 0.42 -7.42 -5.60
N ALA A 189 1.62 -6.97 -5.98
CA ALA A 189 2.63 -6.47 -5.07
C ALA A 189 2.17 -5.11 -4.49
N VAL A 190 2.71 -4.77 -3.33
CA VAL A 190 2.49 -3.47 -2.70
C VAL A 190 3.68 -2.55 -2.96
N SER A 191 3.45 -1.24 -2.96
CA SER A 191 4.52 -0.26 -3.05
C SER A 191 4.29 0.93 -2.15
N PHE A 192 5.39 1.52 -1.69
CA PHE A 192 5.41 2.79 -0.96
C PHE A 192 6.72 3.52 -1.25
N VAL A 193 6.78 4.82 -0.94
CA VAL A 193 7.96 5.65 -1.18
C VAL A 193 8.40 6.29 0.12
N ILE A 194 9.66 6.12 0.50
CA ILE A 194 10.27 6.77 1.67
C ILE A 194 11.51 7.50 1.20
N ASN A 195 11.59 8.81 1.49
CA ASN A 195 12.76 9.63 1.16
C ASN A 195 13.24 9.45 -0.29
N ASN A 196 12.27 9.43 -1.22
CA ASN A 196 12.50 9.30 -2.66
C ASN A 196 13.14 7.97 -3.12
N ILE A 197 13.10 6.96 -2.25
CA ILE A 197 13.37 5.56 -2.58
C ILE A 197 12.03 4.83 -2.63
N ALA A 198 11.77 4.14 -3.74
CA ALA A 198 10.56 3.36 -3.91
C ALA A 198 10.79 1.93 -3.44
N TYR A 199 9.84 1.38 -2.70
CA TYR A 199 9.86 0.01 -2.22
C TYR A 199 8.77 -0.76 -2.92
N VAL A 200 9.08 -1.98 -3.37
CA VAL A 200 8.10 -2.93 -3.89
C VAL A 200 8.31 -4.23 -3.15
N ALA A 201 7.23 -4.70 -2.54
CA ALA A 201 7.24 -5.86 -1.68
C ALA A 201 6.15 -6.82 -2.11
N THR A 202 6.33 -8.09 -1.74
CA THR A 202 5.26 -9.09 -1.73
C THR A 202 4.69 -9.38 -3.13
N GLY A 203 3.47 -9.91 -3.21
CA GLY A 203 2.72 -10.22 -4.42
C GLY A 203 2.69 -11.71 -4.72
N THR A 204 2.26 -12.05 -5.92
CA THR A 204 2.18 -13.45 -6.35
C THR A 204 2.55 -13.65 -7.81
N ASN A 205 3.08 -14.83 -8.11
CA ASN A 205 3.25 -15.34 -9.47
C ASN A 205 2.66 -16.76 -9.66
N GLY A 206 1.60 -17.05 -8.91
CA GLY A 206 1.07 -18.40 -8.71
C GLY A 206 1.62 -19.07 -7.46
N SER A 207 2.71 -18.52 -6.90
CA SER A 207 3.15 -18.74 -5.53
C SER A 207 3.22 -17.39 -4.82
N ALA A 208 2.97 -17.37 -3.51
CA ALA A 208 3.07 -16.16 -2.71
C ALA A 208 4.55 -15.75 -2.58
N LEU A 209 4.82 -14.45 -2.63
CA LEU A 209 6.16 -13.87 -2.56
C LEU A 209 6.30 -13.02 -1.31
N THR A 210 7.50 -13.01 -0.73
CA THR A 210 7.83 -12.39 0.57
C THR A 210 8.94 -11.34 0.43
N ASP A 211 9.66 -11.35 -0.68
CA ASP A 211 10.80 -10.47 -0.94
C ASP A 211 10.42 -8.98 -1.03
N VAL A 212 11.34 -8.15 -0.55
CA VAL A 212 11.24 -6.68 -0.54
C VAL A 212 12.42 -6.10 -1.32
N TRP A 213 12.16 -5.12 -2.17
CA TRP A 213 13.20 -4.48 -2.97
C TRP A 213 13.02 -2.97 -2.98
N ALA A 214 14.13 -2.26 -2.83
CA ALA A 214 14.21 -0.80 -2.89
C ALA A 214 14.81 -0.36 -4.23
N TYR A 215 14.16 0.57 -4.92
CA TYR A 215 14.65 1.22 -6.14
C TYR A 215 15.25 2.58 -5.82
N ASP A 216 16.52 2.74 -6.17
CA ASP A 216 17.20 4.03 -6.17
C ASP A 216 17.17 4.63 -7.59
N PRO A 217 16.35 5.68 -7.83
CA PRO A 217 16.28 6.32 -9.14
C PRO A 217 17.56 7.09 -9.53
N ALA A 218 18.42 7.47 -8.57
CA ALA A 218 19.67 8.16 -8.87
C ALA A 218 20.72 7.22 -9.47
N GLN A 219 20.61 5.93 -9.16
CA GLN A 219 21.52 4.88 -9.62
C GLN A 219 20.88 3.94 -10.65
N ASP A 220 19.57 4.07 -10.89
CA ASP A 220 18.75 3.15 -11.68
C ASP A 220 18.99 1.68 -11.32
N LEU A 221 18.91 1.36 -10.03
CA LEU A 221 19.13 0.01 -9.54
C LEU A 221 18.15 -0.39 -8.43
N TRP A 222 17.94 -1.70 -8.32
CA TRP A 222 17.16 -2.33 -7.26
C TRP A 222 18.10 -3.02 -6.26
N ILE A 223 17.86 -2.81 -4.97
CA ILE A 223 18.58 -3.44 -3.85
C ILE A 223 17.57 -4.28 -3.08
N GLU A 224 17.88 -5.55 -2.86
CA GLU A 224 17.10 -6.43 -2.01
C GLU A 224 17.18 -5.96 -0.55
N LYS A 225 16.03 -5.98 0.13
CA LYS A 225 15.84 -5.51 1.50
C LYS A 225 15.37 -6.66 2.37
N ASP A 226 15.39 -6.42 3.68
CA ASP A 226 14.94 -7.42 4.63
C ASP A 226 13.47 -7.78 4.39
N GLU A 227 13.17 -9.07 4.50
CA GLU A 227 11.82 -9.59 4.41
C GLU A 227 11.09 -9.38 5.73
N PHE A 228 9.77 -9.35 5.71
CA PHE A 228 8.96 -9.22 6.92
C PHE A 228 8.66 -10.63 7.43
N ASP A 229 9.20 -10.95 8.61
CA ASP A 229 9.05 -12.23 9.29
C ASP A 229 8.43 -12.08 10.68
N THR A 230 7.78 -13.14 11.13
CA THR A 230 7.26 -13.25 12.49
C THR A 230 8.38 -13.54 13.50
N ASP A 231 8.09 -13.39 14.80
CA ASP A 231 9.05 -13.71 15.87
C ASP A 231 9.56 -15.17 15.85
N ASN A 232 8.83 -16.09 15.20
CA ASN A 232 9.25 -17.47 14.98
C ASN A 232 9.97 -17.71 13.64
N GLY A 233 10.29 -16.65 12.88
CA GLY A 233 11.03 -16.70 11.61
C GLY A 233 10.21 -17.20 10.42
N GLU A 234 8.88 -17.04 10.45
CA GLU A 234 8.03 -17.34 9.30
C GLU A 234 7.85 -16.09 8.45
N TYR A 235 8.29 -16.14 7.19
CA TYR A 235 8.10 -15.03 6.27
C TYR A 235 6.61 -14.81 5.96
N VAL A 236 6.20 -13.56 6.03
CA VAL A 236 4.83 -13.18 5.77
C VAL A 236 4.70 -12.89 4.28
N ALA A 237 3.67 -13.47 3.64
CA ALA A 237 3.34 -13.17 2.26
C ALA A 237 2.04 -12.36 2.19
N ARG A 238 1.96 -11.43 1.23
CA ARG A 238 0.77 -10.60 0.98
C ARG A 238 0.57 -10.39 -0.51
N SER A 239 -0.65 -10.55 -0.98
CA SER A 239 -1.06 -10.19 -2.33
C SER A 239 -2.26 -9.26 -2.26
N TYR A 240 -2.31 -8.28 -3.17
CA TYR A 240 -3.41 -7.31 -3.28
C TYR A 240 -3.72 -6.60 -1.96
N GLY A 241 -2.67 -6.40 -1.14
CA GLY A 241 -2.71 -5.64 0.09
C GLY A 241 -2.54 -4.15 -0.16
N VAL A 242 -2.34 -3.40 0.91
CA VAL A 242 -2.10 -1.97 0.90
C VAL A 242 -0.70 -1.69 1.42
N GLY A 243 0.01 -0.79 0.73
CA GLY A 243 1.25 -0.18 1.20
C GLY A 243 1.13 1.34 1.20
N PHE A 244 1.64 1.99 2.25
CA PHE A 244 1.78 3.45 2.31
C PHE A 244 2.97 3.83 3.20
N ALA A 245 3.39 5.10 3.15
CA ALA A 245 4.46 5.62 3.99
C ALA A 245 3.98 6.81 4.81
N ILE A 246 4.37 6.86 6.08
CA ILE A 246 4.10 7.97 6.99
C ILE A 246 5.44 8.44 7.57
N GLY A 247 5.82 9.69 7.28
CA GLY A 247 7.12 10.22 7.64
C GLY A 247 8.25 9.39 7.02
N THR A 248 9.11 8.81 7.85
CA THR A 248 10.26 7.99 7.42
C THR A 248 10.01 6.48 7.50
N ARG A 249 8.76 6.05 7.66
CA ARG A 249 8.40 4.64 7.86
C ARG A 249 7.44 4.17 6.78
N GLY A 250 7.62 2.92 6.37
CA GLY A 250 6.71 2.21 5.46
C GLY A 250 5.74 1.34 6.25
N TYR A 251 4.55 1.13 5.71
CA TYR A 251 3.52 0.29 6.32
C TYR A 251 2.91 -0.63 5.27
N ILE A 252 2.71 -1.90 5.62
CA ILE A 252 1.97 -2.88 4.82
C ILE A 252 0.86 -3.48 5.68
N THR A 253 -0.35 -3.55 5.14
CA THR A 253 -1.47 -4.22 5.80
C THR A 253 -2.47 -4.73 4.76
N VAL A 254 -3.48 -5.47 5.24
CA VAL A 254 -4.53 -6.11 4.44
C VAL A 254 -3.99 -6.96 3.27
N GLY A 255 -4.89 -7.60 2.51
CA GLY A 255 -4.51 -8.61 1.52
C GLY A 255 -4.36 -10.01 2.12
N ASP A 256 -4.65 -11.01 1.29
CA ASP A 256 -4.71 -12.44 1.62
C ASP A 256 -5.45 -12.79 2.94
N GLY A 257 -6.48 -12.01 3.27
CA GLY A 257 -7.34 -12.25 4.44
C GLY A 257 -6.72 -11.94 5.80
N SER A 258 -5.54 -11.31 5.84
CA SER A 258 -4.92 -10.93 7.11
C SER A 258 -5.20 -9.46 7.47
N ALA A 259 -5.30 -9.16 8.76
CA ALA A 259 -5.46 -7.82 9.30
C ALA A 259 -4.15 -7.21 9.82
N THR A 260 -3.06 -7.96 9.91
CA THR A 260 -1.83 -7.45 10.56
C THR A 260 -1.30 -6.21 9.87
N VAL A 261 -0.73 -5.28 10.63
CA VAL A 261 -0.02 -4.11 10.14
C VAL A 261 1.46 -4.32 10.40
N TRP A 262 2.28 -4.13 9.38
CA TRP A 262 3.73 -4.25 9.47
C TRP A 262 4.37 -2.91 9.18
N GLN A 263 5.32 -2.50 10.02
CA GLN A 263 6.09 -1.28 9.85
C GLN A 263 7.52 -1.59 9.40
N TYR A 264 7.97 -0.89 8.35
CA TYR A 264 9.35 -0.93 7.88
C TYR A 264 10.15 0.26 8.40
N ASN A 265 11.33 -0.03 8.94
CA ASN A 265 12.34 0.95 9.29
C ASN A 265 13.51 0.89 8.28
N PRO A 266 13.65 1.87 7.37
CA PRO A 266 14.73 1.87 6.39
C PRO A 266 16.13 2.10 7.00
N ASP A 267 16.23 2.71 8.19
CA ASP A 267 17.53 2.97 8.84
C ASP A 267 18.16 1.69 9.40
N ALA A 268 17.31 0.77 9.86
CA ALA A 268 17.72 -0.53 10.39
C ALA A 268 17.60 -1.67 9.36
N ASP A 269 16.93 -1.40 8.23
CA ASP A 269 16.50 -2.41 7.27
C ASP A 269 15.80 -3.58 7.96
N SER A 270 14.71 -3.25 8.68
CA SER A 270 14.02 -4.22 9.53
C SER A 270 12.52 -3.97 9.55
N TRP A 271 11.75 -5.04 9.79
CA TRP A 271 10.31 -4.99 9.97
C TRP A 271 9.90 -5.25 11.42
N ALA A 272 8.72 -4.76 11.79
CA ALA A 272 8.06 -5.10 13.05
C ALA A 272 6.54 -5.15 12.84
N GLU A 273 5.87 -6.10 13.49
CA GLU A 273 4.42 -6.07 13.61
C GLU A 273 4.01 -4.83 14.43
N PHE A 274 3.00 -4.11 13.94
CA PHE A 274 2.62 -2.79 14.40
C PHE A 274 1.09 -2.67 14.50
N GLY A 275 0.49 -3.65 15.18
CA GLY A 275 -0.95 -3.73 15.42
C GLY A 275 -1.73 -4.43 14.30
N VAL A 276 -3.06 -4.27 14.36
CA VAL A 276 -3.99 -4.87 13.39
C VAL A 276 -4.94 -3.83 12.81
N PHE A 277 -5.31 -3.98 11.55
CA PHE A 277 -6.38 -3.22 10.92
C PHE A 277 -7.73 -3.62 11.52
N GLU A 278 -8.49 -2.64 11.97
CA GLU A 278 -9.73 -2.86 12.74
C GLU A 278 -10.98 -2.96 11.86
N GLY A 279 -10.87 -2.54 10.61
CA GLY A 279 -11.89 -2.81 9.61
C GLY A 279 -11.87 -4.27 9.13
N GLY A 280 -12.89 -4.64 8.34
CA GLY A 280 -12.94 -5.99 7.77
C GLY A 280 -11.74 -6.30 6.86
N THR A 281 -11.14 -7.48 7.00
CA THR A 281 -10.04 -7.94 6.12
C THR A 281 -10.46 -7.87 4.66
N ARG A 282 -9.59 -7.36 3.77
CA ARG A 282 -9.95 -7.07 2.38
C ARG A 282 -8.76 -7.16 1.45
N LEU A 283 -9.05 -7.37 0.17
CA LEU A 283 -8.10 -7.35 -0.95
C LEU A 283 -8.49 -6.22 -1.91
N ASN A 284 -7.54 -5.79 -2.75
CA ASN A 284 -7.78 -4.79 -3.80
C ASN A 284 -8.40 -3.49 -3.27
N ALA A 285 -8.03 -3.12 -2.04
CA ALA A 285 -8.38 -1.85 -1.44
C ALA A 285 -7.48 -0.74 -1.98
N PHE A 286 -7.90 0.50 -1.81
CA PHE A 286 -7.06 1.66 -2.06
C PHE A 286 -6.55 2.18 -0.73
N GLY A 287 -5.23 2.27 -0.60
CA GLY A 287 -4.60 2.87 0.56
C GLY A 287 -3.71 4.03 0.16
N PHE A 288 -3.64 5.01 1.06
CA PHE A 288 -2.91 6.26 0.84
C PHE A 288 -2.45 6.83 2.18
N ALA A 289 -1.57 7.83 2.13
CA ALA A 289 -1.20 8.60 3.30
C ALA A 289 -1.23 10.10 2.98
N ILE A 290 -1.83 10.88 3.87
CA ILE A 290 -1.91 12.34 3.81
C ILE A 290 -1.80 12.90 5.22
N ASN A 291 -1.19 14.09 5.38
CA ASN A 291 -1.05 14.78 6.68
C ASN A 291 -0.54 13.91 7.84
N GLY A 292 0.37 12.96 7.56
CA GLY A 292 0.95 12.10 8.59
C GLY A 292 0.04 10.98 9.11
N LYS A 293 -1.06 10.68 8.41
CA LYS A 293 -1.96 9.55 8.70
C LYS A 293 -2.02 8.61 7.50
N GLY A 294 -2.26 7.33 7.77
CA GLY A 294 -2.53 6.32 6.75
C GLY A 294 -4.02 6.17 6.56
N TYR A 295 -4.46 5.67 5.41
CA TYR A 295 -5.87 5.45 5.12
C TYR A 295 -6.08 4.19 4.32
N ILE A 296 -7.21 3.53 4.56
CA ILE A 296 -7.71 2.43 3.74
C ILE A 296 -9.17 2.68 3.44
N THR A 297 -9.51 2.60 2.15
CA THR A 297 -10.90 2.62 1.70
C THR A 297 -11.11 1.55 0.63
N THR A 298 -12.37 1.23 0.37
CA THR A 298 -12.78 0.28 -0.67
C THR A 298 -12.17 -1.11 -0.45
N GLY A 299 -12.21 -1.95 -1.48
CA GLY A 299 -11.73 -3.33 -1.45
C GLY A 299 -12.86 -4.33 -1.27
N ILE A 300 -12.50 -5.60 -1.24
CA ILE A 300 -13.47 -6.69 -1.19
C ILE A 300 -12.95 -7.86 -0.35
N ASN A 301 -13.87 -8.57 0.29
CA ASN A 301 -13.65 -9.91 0.82
C ASN A 301 -14.69 -10.88 0.23
N SER A 302 -14.76 -12.11 0.73
CA SER A 302 -15.65 -13.14 0.18
C SER A 302 -17.16 -12.80 0.25
N THR A 303 -17.57 -11.84 1.09
CA THR A 303 -18.98 -11.51 1.33
C THR A 303 -19.32 -10.04 1.07
N THR A 304 -18.33 -9.15 1.09
CA THR A 304 -18.55 -7.70 1.21
C THR A 304 -17.61 -6.93 0.30
N SER A 305 -18.19 -6.04 -0.50
CA SER A 305 -17.49 -4.94 -1.15
C SER A 305 -17.61 -3.71 -0.26
N TYR A 306 -16.52 -2.99 -0.08
CA TYR A 306 -16.42 -1.90 0.90
C TYR A 306 -16.45 -0.50 0.25
N ASP A 307 -16.96 0.48 0.98
CA ASP A 307 -16.91 1.94 0.75
C ASP A 307 -16.55 2.73 2.01
N ASP A 308 -16.34 2.05 3.14
CA ASP A 308 -15.83 2.65 4.38
C ASP A 308 -14.46 3.31 4.17
N LEU A 309 -14.17 4.29 5.03
CA LEU A 309 -12.85 4.92 5.11
C LEU A 309 -12.32 4.81 6.54
N TRP A 310 -11.13 4.24 6.67
CA TRP A 310 -10.42 4.12 7.93
C TRP A 310 -9.16 4.98 7.91
N GLU A 311 -8.92 5.74 8.99
CA GLU A 311 -7.70 6.51 9.24
C GLU A 311 -6.83 5.77 10.25
N PHE A 312 -5.55 5.63 9.94
CA PHE A 312 -4.52 5.02 10.78
C PHE A 312 -3.63 6.08 11.40
N ASP A 313 -3.49 6.04 12.71
CA ASP A 313 -2.56 6.86 13.47
C ASP A 313 -1.47 6.01 14.13
N PRO A 314 -0.24 5.99 13.58
CA PRO A 314 0.85 5.20 14.15
C PRO A 314 1.38 5.73 15.49
N THR A 315 0.86 6.86 15.99
CA THR A 315 1.32 7.51 17.23
C THR A 315 0.38 7.33 18.40
N ILE A 316 -0.80 6.75 18.17
CA ILE A 316 -1.82 6.51 19.19
C ILE A 316 -1.82 5.03 19.54
N GLU A 317 -2.03 4.73 20.82
CA GLU A 317 -2.21 3.36 21.32
C GLU A 317 -3.45 2.75 20.68
N GLN A 318 -3.32 1.51 20.21
CA GLN A 318 -4.40 0.82 19.54
C GLN A 318 -5.56 0.54 20.50
N ASP A 319 -6.77 1.00 20.15
CA ASP A 319 -8.00 0.75 20.92
C ASP A 319 -9.01 -0.05 20.08
N THR A 320 -9.05 -1.37 20.30
CA THR A 320 -9.97 -2.24 19.55
C THR A 320 -11.41 -2.26 20.09
N ASP A 321 -11.70 -1.55 21.20
CA ASP A 321 -12.97 -1.65 21.90
C ASP A 321 -13.96 -0.52 21.56
N SER A 322 -13.50 0.57 20.92
CA SER A 322 -14.28 1.80 20.77
C SER A 322 -14.53 2.31 19.34
N ASN A 323 -14.07 1.59 18.31
CA ASN A 323 -14.03 2.03 16.90
C ASN A 323 -15.13 1.48 15.99
#